data_AF-A0AAW1CSX8-F1
#
_entry.id   AF-A0AAW1CSX8-F1
#
_cell.length_a   1.000
_cell.length_b   1.000
_cell.length_c   1.000
_cell.angle_alpha   90.00
_cell.angle_beta   90.00
_cell.angle_gamma   90.00
#
_symmetry.space_group_name_H-M   'P 1'
#
loop_
_entity.id
_entity.type
_entity.pdbx_description
1 polymer ?
#
loop_
_entity_poly.entity_id
_entity_poly.type
_entity_poly.pdbx_seq_one_letter_code
_entity_poly.pdbx_strand_id
1 'polypeptide(L)'
;MGLFNFRWFRRFVRRHTTPIPEQVALDWKAKLSLAYMFIAWNAAGVVLYMCFKGKADWPKYYGLKTDEEANKKPAVYFAELLGIKKAHVISYSGFTKTEEYNYEGETEEVKNDTLVE
;
A
#
# COMPACT_ATOMS: atom_id res chain seq x y z
N MET A 1 12.11 17.68 6.67
CA MET A 1 13.28 16.85 6.30
C MET A 1 12.84 15.87 5.23
N GLY A 2 13.17 16.13 3.96
CA GLY A 2 12.55 15.45 2.81
C GLY A 2 13.25 14.14 2.41
N LEU A 3 12.45 13.08 2.23
CA LEU A 3 12.83 11.70 1.90
C LEU A 3 13.54 11.49 0.54
N PHE A 4 13.71 12.53 -0.28
CA PHE A 4 14.23 12.42 -1.65
C PHE A 4 15.36 13.42 -1.97
N ASN A 5 16.36 13.54 -1.10
CA ASN A 5 17.56 14.33 -1.40
C ASN A 5 18.58 13.53 -2.21
N PHE A 6 18.23 13.18 -3.45
CA PHE A 6 19.18 12.59 -4.39
C PHE A 6 20.20 13.63 -4.86
N ARG A 7 21.31 13.75 -4.11
CA ARG A 7 22.39 14.72 -4.39
C ARG A 7 22.99 14.55 -5.78
N TRP A 8 23.04 13.32 -6.28
CA TRP A 8 23.52 12.99 -7.63
C TRP A 8 22.57 13.48 -8.71
N PHE A 9 21.26 13.27 -8.55
CA PHE A 9 20.23 13.75 -9.47
C PHE A 9 20.21 15.28 -9.55
N ARG A 10 20.25 15.97 -8.41
CA ARG A 10 20.34 17.43 -8.39
C ARG A 10 21.60 17.96 -9.09
N ARG A 11 22.74 17.28 -8.93
CA ARG A 11 23.98 17.61 -9.66
C ARG A 11 23.86 17.31 -11.16
N PHE A 12 23.24 16.20 -11.54
CA PHE A 12 23.04 15.82 -12.93
C PHE A 12 22.14 16.81 -13.67
N VAL A 13 21.00 17.16 -13.06
CA VAL A 13 20.07 18.17 -13.58
C VAL A 13 20.79 19.51 -13.72
N ARG A 14 21.45 20.01 -12.67
CA ARG A 14 22.18 21.30 -12.75
C ARG A 14 23.33 21.32 -13.76
N ARG A 15 23.91 20.17 -14.13
CA ARG A 15 24.94 20.08 -15.18
C ARG A 15 24.36 20.18 -16.59
N HIS A 16 23.10 19.76 -16.79
CA HIS A 16 22.46 19.71 -18.11
C HIS A 16 21.39 20.78 -18.34
N THR A 17 20.94 21.49 -17.30
CA THR A 17 19.95 22.58 -17.43
C THR A 17 20.55 23.94 -17.05
N THR A 18 20.35 24.92 -17.92
CA THR A 18 20.60 26.34 -17.65
C THR A 18 19.56 26.90 -16.68
N PRO A 19 19.87 27.98 -15.92
CA PRO A 19 18.89 28.64 -15.07
C PRO A 19 17.71 29.14 -15.91
N ILE A 20 16.50 28.73 -15.53
CA ILE A 20 15.27 29.07 -16.23
C ILE A 20 14.83 30.47 -15.80
N PRO A 21 14.53 31.40 -16.72
CA PRO A 21 13.99 32.71 -16.38
C PRO A 21 12.59 32.58 -15.73
N GLU A 22 12.27 33.47 -14.80
CA GLU A 22 11.11 33.36 -13.91
C GLU A 22 9.78 33.17 -14.66
N GLN A 23 9.54 33.96 -15.71
CA GLN A 23 8.30 33.88 -16.49
C GLN A 23 8.11 32.50 -17.13
N VAL A 24 9.18 31.94 -17.71
CA VAL A 24 9.17 30.61 -18.32
C VAL A 24 8.93 29.53 -17.27
N ALA A 25 9.46 29.69 -16.05
CA ALA A 25 9.24 28.75 -14.97
C ALA A 25 7.76 28.70 -14.53
N LEU A 26 7.07 29.85 -14.50
CA LEU A 26 5.64 29.92 -14.19
C LEU A 26 4.80 29.22 -15.24
N ASP A 27 5.09 29.43 -16.52
CA ASP A 27 4.40 28.76 -17.63
C ASP A 27 4.57 27.24 -17.58
N TRP A 28 5.79 26.77 -17.34
CA TRP A 28 6.08 25.34 -17.22
C TRP A 28 5.41 24.72 -16.00
N LYS A 29 5.35 25.43 -14.87
CA LYS A 29 4.61 24.98 -13.68
C LYS A 29 3.13 24.80 -13.99
N ALA A 30 2.50 25.73 -14.69
CA ALA A 30 1.10 25.65 -15.08
C ALA A 30 0.84 24.45 -16.01
N LYS A 31 1.70 24.26 -17.02
CA LYS A 31 1.61 23.13 -17.96
C LYS A 31 1.78 21.78 -17.26
N LEU A 32 2.76 21.66 -16.37
CA LEU A 32 2.98 20.44 -15.59
C LEU A 32 1.83 20.15 -14.63
N SER A 33 1.22 21.19 -14.04
CA SER A 33 0.03 21.04 -13.20
C SER A 33 -1.16 20.49 -13.99
N LEU A 34 -1.40 20.98 -15.21
CA LEU A 34 -2.45 20.47 -16.09
C LEU A 34 -2.17 19.02 -16.50
N ALA A 35 -0.94 18.71 -16.92
CA ALA A 35 -0.55 17.35 -17.27
C ALA A 35 -0.74 16.39 -16.09
N TYR A 36 -0.32 16.80 -14.89
CA TYR A 36 -0.53 16.05 -13.66
C TYR A 36 -2.01 15.80 -13.38
N MET A 37 -2.87 16.81 -13.54
CA MET A 37 -4.31 16.67 -13.38
C MET A 37 -4.89 15.63 -14.35
N PHE A 38 -4.53 15.69 -15.63
CA PHE A 38 -5.04 14.72 -16.61
C PHE A 38 -4.58 13.29 -16.31
N ILE A 39 -3.30 13.10 -15.97
CA ILE A 39 -2.77 11.77 -15.63
C ILE A 39 -3.46 11.23 -14.37
N ALA A 40 -3.57 12.07 -13.33
CA ALA A 40 -4.22 11.69 -12.08
C ALA A 40 -5.71 11.37 -12.29
N TRP A 41 -6.41 12.13 -13.13
CA TRP A 41 -7.81 11.88 -13.47
C TRP A 41 -7.99 10.53 -14.18
N ASN A 42 -7.13 10.22 -15.14
CA ASN A 42 -7.15 8.92 -15.81
C ASN A 42 -6.82 7.78 -14.84
N ALA A 43 -5.81 7.94 -14.00
CA ALA A 43 -5.46 6.96 -12.98
C ALA A 43 -6.62 6.72 -11.99
N ALA A 44 -7.28 7.78 -11.54
CA ALA A 44 -8.47 7.69 -10.70
C ALA A 44 -9.61 6.93 -11.39
N GLY A 45 -9.85 7.20 -12.68
CA GLY A 45 -10.83 6.47 -13.48
C GLY A 45 -10.51 4.98 -13.59
N VAL A 46 -9.25 4.61 -13.81
CA VAL A 46 -8.79 3.21 -13.85
C VAL A 46 -9.03 2.53 -12.50
N VAL A 47 -8.69 3.19 -11.39
CA VAL A 47 -8.93 2.65 -10.04
C VAL A 47 -10.41 2.42 -9.79
N LEU A 48 -11.26 3.42 -10.11
CA LEU A 48 -12.71 3.28 -9.98
C LEU A 48 -13.25 2.13 -10.83
N TYR A 49 -12.81 2.01 -12.08
CA TYR A 49 -13.19 0.92 -12.96
C TYR A 49 -12.82 -0.46 -12.41
N MET A 50 -11.63 -0.59 -11.83
CA MET A 50 -11.19 -1.83 -11.19
C MET A 50 -12.01 -2.16 -9.94
N CYS A 51 -12.35 -1.15 -9.13
CA CYS A 51 -13.28 -1.31 -8.00
C CYS A 51 -14.66 -1.79 -8.46
N PHE A 52 -15.24 -1.18 -9.50
CA PHE A 52 -16.54 -1.59 -10.06
C PHE A 52 -16.53 -3.02 -10.61
N LYS A 53 -15.41 -3.46 -11.19
CA LYS A 53 -15.24 -4.84 -11.67
C LYS A 53 -15.01 -5.87 -10.56
N GLY A 54 -15.06 -5.47 -9.29
CA GLY A 54 -14.79 -6.35 -8.15
C GLY A 54 -13.32 -6.76 -8.04
N LYS A 55 -12.41 -6.09 -8.76
CA LYS A 55 -10.96 -6.31 -8.71
C LYS A 55 -10.27 -5.33 -7.77
N ALA A 56 -10.97 -4.90 -6.71
CA ALA A 56 -10.37 -4.06 -5.68
C ALA A 56 -9.19 -4.77 -4.98
N ASP A 57 -9.26 -6.11 -4.88
CA ASP A 57 -8.18 -6.94 -4.32
C ASP A 57 -7.18 -7.34 -5.42
N TRP A 58 -6.30 -6.40 -5.77
CA TRP A 58 -5.23 -6.56 -6.76
C TRP A 58 -4.31 -7.76 -6.46
N PRO A 59 -3.90 -8.04 -5.20
CA PRO A 59 -3.05 -9.19 -4.89
C PRO A 59 -3.68 -10.53 -5.27
N LYS A 60 -4.99 -10.70 -5.04
CA LYS A 60 -5.73 -11.90 -5.43
C LYS A 60 -5.79 -12.07 -6.95
N TYR A 61 -6.01 -10.97 -7.68
CA TYR A 61 -6.10 -11.00 -9.14
C TYR A 61 -4.79 -11.39 -9.84
N TYR A 62 -3.64 -11.02 -9.28
CA TYR A 62 -2.32 -11.37 -9.82
C TYR A 62 -1.75 -12.67 -9.25
N GLY A 63 -2.54 -13.43 -8.48
CA GLY A 63 -2.12 -14.72 -7.91
C GLY A 63 -1.04 -14.61 -6.83
N LEU A 64 -0.86 -13.41 -6.24
CA LEU A 64 0.10 -13.17 -5.16
C LEU A 64 -0.43 -13.60 -3.80
N LYS A 65 -1.72 -13.96 -3.72
CA LYS A 65 -2.42 -14.35 -2.49
C LYS A 65 -3.05 -15.71 -2.71
N THR A 66 -2.79 -16.67 -1.83
CA THR A 66 -3.43 -17.99 -1.87
C THR A 66 -4.92 -17.86 -1.54
N ASP A 67 -5.77 -18.77 -2.03
CA ASP A 67 -7.21 -18.73 -1.75
C ASP A 67 -7.53 -18.81 -0.25
N GLU A 68 -6.66 -19.45 0.52
CA GLU A 68 -6.74 -19.53 1.99
C GLU A 68 -6.49 -18.17 2.64
N GLU A 69 -5.43 -17.45 2.26
CA GLU A 69 -5.14 -16.10 2.74
C GLU A 69 -6.21 -15.08 2.30
N ALA A 70 -6.79 -15.27 1.12
CA ALA A 70 -7.82 -14.40 0.58
C ALA A 70 -9.14 -14.47 1.37
N ASN A 71 -9.44 -15.63 1.99
CA ASN A 71 -10.63 -15.84 2.79
C ASN A 71 -10.45 -15.47 4.27
N LYS A 72 -9.22 -15.28 4.74
CA LYS A 72 -8.97 -14.81 6.12
C LYS A 72 -9.45 -13.36 6.29
N LYS A 73 -10.08 -13.09 7.44
CA LYS A 73 -10.42 -11.71 7.83
C LYS A 73 -9.13 -10.88 7.89
N PRO A 74 -9.08 -9.65 7.35
CA PRO A 74 -7.86 -8.84 7.33
C PRO A 74 -7.19 -8.70 8.70
N ALA A 75 -7.99 -8.55 9.75
CA ALA A 75 -7.49 -8.45 11.12
C ALA A 75 -6.76 -9.72 11.60
N VAL A 76 -7.24 -10.90 11.20
CA VAL A 76 -6.59 -12.19 11.50
C VAL A 76 -5.29 -12.32 10.69
N TYR A 77 -5.34 -11.99 9.40
CA TYR A 77 -4.15 -11.99 8.54
C TYR A 77 -3.03 -11.10 9.09
N PHE A 78 -3.36 -9.87 9.54
CA PHE A 78 -2.36 -8.99 10.14
C PHE A 78 -1.91 -9.45 11.52
N ALA A 79 -2.77 -10.08 12.32
CA ALA A 79 -2.38 -10.65 13.61
C ALA A 79 -1.38 -11.80 13.44
N GLU A 80 -1.58 -12.67 12.45
CA GLU A 80 -0.63 -13.73 12.07
C GLU A 80 0.69 -13.15 11.56
N LEU A 81 0.64 -12.19 10.63
CA LEU A 81 1.83 -11.53 10.07
C LEU A 81 2.71 -10.87 11.16
N LEU A 82 2.07 -10.31 12.19
CA LEU A 82 2.73 -9.61 13.29
C LEU A 82 3.06 -10.53 14.48
N GLY A 83 2.67 -11.81 14.44
CA GLY A 83 2.91 -12.78 15.52
C GLY A 83 2.16 -12.46 16.82
N ILE A 84 1.00 -11.80 16.74
CA ILE A 84 0.24 -11.36 17.92
C ILE A 84 -0.60 -12.52 18.46
N LYS A 85 -0.25 -13.00 19.66
CA LYS A 85 -0.85 -14.19 20.30
C LYS A 85 -2.28 -14.00 20.80
N LYS A 86 -2.64 -12.78 21.22
CA LYS A 86 -3.99 -12.43 21.68
C LYS A 86 -4.34 -11.06 21.12
N ALA A 87 -5.36 -10.99 20.26
CA ALA A 87 -5.83 -9.75 19.69
C ALA A 87 -7.34 -9.62 19.87
N HIS A 88 -7.76 -8.47 20.41
CA HIS A 88 -9.16 -8.10 20.47
C HIS A 88 -9.55 -7.47 19.13
N VAL A 89 -10.30 -8.19 18.30
CA VAL A 89 -10.66 -7.73 16.97
C VAL A 89 -12.04 -7.08 17.02
N ILE A 90 -12.08 -5.79 16.70
CA ILE A 90 -13.32 -5.04 16.52
C ILE A 90 -13.45 -4.68 15.05
N SER A 91 -14.50 -5.19 14.39
CA SER A 91 -14.83 -4.79 13.02
C SER A 91 -15.90 -3.71 13.01
N TYR A 92 -15.64 -2.66 12.25
CA TYR A 92 -16.61 -1.59 11.98
C TYR A 92 -16.99 -1.67 10.50
N SER A 93 -18.29 -1.67 10.20
CA SER A 93 -18.81 -1.55 8.84
C SER A 93 -19.68 -0.30 8.74
N GLY A 94 -19.26 0.66 7.93
CA GLY A 94 -19.92 1.97 7.85
C GLY A 94 -19.88 2.72 9.19
N PHE A 95 -21.04 2.86 9.85
CA PHE A 95 -21.20 3.53 11.15
C PHE A 95 -21.58 2.59 12.29
N THR A 96 -21.68 1.27 12.04
CA THR A 96 -22.10 0.29 13.05
C THR A 96 -20.96 -0.67 13.39
N LYS A 97 -20.88 -1.02 14.68
CA LYS A 97 -20.03 -2.13 15.16
C LYS A 97 -20.65 -3.43 14.68
N THR A 98 -19.93 -4.20 13.88
CA THR A 98 -20.50 -5.39 13.23
C THR A 98 -20.13 -6.66 13.99
N GLU A 99 -18.87 -6.82 14.41
CA GLU A 99 -18.45 -8.02 15.12
C GLU A 99 -17.32 -7.71 16.12
N GLU A 100 -17.39 -8.37 17.28
CA GLU A 100 -16.40 -8.32 18.35
C GLU A 100 -16.02 -9.77 18.67
N TYR A 101 -14.76 -10.15 18.45
CA TYR A 101 -14.26 -11.47 18.81
C TYR A 101 -12.82 -11.39 19.29
N ASN A 102 -12.50 -12.25 20.27
CA ASN A 102 -11.14 -12.46 20.74
C ASN A 102 -10.47 -13.48 19.82
N TYR A 103 -9.41 -13.06 19.14
CA TYR A 103 -8.54 -13.94 18.39
C TYR A 103 -7.43 -14.46 19.31
N GLU A 104 -7.41 -15.77 19.53
CA GLU A 104 -6.27 -16.47 20.12
C GLU A 104 -5.55 -17.18 18.97
N GLY A 105 -4.31 -16.76 18.68
CA GLY A 105 -3.52 -17.38 17.61
C GLY A 105 -3.08 -18.78 18.00
N GLU A 106 -3.03 -19.70 17.03
CA GLU A 106 -2.50 -21.04 17.26
C GLU A 106 -1.04 -20.94 17.71
N THR A 107 -0.74 -21.61 18.82
CA THR A 107 0.62 -21.73 19.32
C THR A 107 1.32 -22.78 18.45
N GLU A 108 2.16 -22.35 17.50
CA GLU A 108 3.21 -23.24 17.04
C GLU A 108 4.19 -23.43 18.20
N GLU A 109 3.93 -24.45 19.02
CA GLU A 109 4.97 -25.05 19.85
C GLU A 109 6.04 -25.56 18.90
N VAL A 110 7.13 -24.81 18.80
CA VAL A 110 8.39 -25.27 18.22
C VAL A 110 8.85 -26.48 19.04
N LYS A 111 8.43 -27.68 18.64
CA LYS A 111 9.09 -28.94 19.01
C LYS A 111 10.42 -29.01 18.26
N ASN A 112 11.40 -28.26 18.77
CA ASN A 112 12.79 -28.62 18.62
C ASN A 112 13.07 -29.75 19.62
N ASP A 113 12.54 -30.94 19.38
CA ASP A 113 13.12 -32.16 19.96
C ASP A 113 14.42 -32.41 19.18
N THR A 114 15.48 -31.84 19.75
CA THR A 114 16.86 -32.12 19.45
C THR A 114 17.09 -33.63 19.33
N LEU A 115 17.72 -34.00 18.22
CA LEU A 115 18.47 -35.23 18.04
C LEU A 115 19.36 -35.47 19.28
N VAL A 116 18.93 -36.36 20.16
CA VAL A 116 19.80 -37.09 21.09
C VAL A 116 19.30 -38.53 21.10
N GLU A 117 19.89 -39.33 20.21
CA GLU A 117 20.54 -40.62 20.49
C GLU A 117 21.28 -41.10 19.23
#